data_AF-A0A960G475-F1
#
_entry.id   AF-A0A960G475-F1
#
_cell.length_a   1.000
_cell.length_b   1.000
_cell.length_c   1.000
_cell.angle_alpha   90.00
_cell.angle_beta   90.00
_cell.angle_gamma   90.00
#
_symmetry.space_group_name_H-M   'P 1'
#
loop_
_entity.id
_entity.type
_entity.pdbx_description
1 polymer ?
#
loop_
_entity_poly.entity_id
_entity_poly.type
_entity_poly.pdbx_seq_one_letter_code
_entity_poly.pdbx_strand_id
1 'polypeptide(L)'
;MGLFDTVGAADVLSAIEEFGRLGAQEFLTRYGFSSDHDYVLWHDGRTYDATAILGVARQFAGGSPVTPDQFSDFGAAKLLMELGFYVTSTDPYGGFGSPASGAWREAADVGDEAAADAWATAARDVLLQAAHRYRAVVTEEDLATQVMYRTGVRDDVPAADWAAEVLRRVAAHCSSRGEPSLASLCVTAAGRAAEGYADAVTATAGARPADSDEHAAQQRLACYRHFHATGLPADGGTATRTSRAAGPKAPRAPRAPKAPATPRAARAAAAARPTLTCPTCFMALPATGICDNCS
;
A
#
# COMPACT_ATOMS: atom_id res chain seq x y z
N MET A 1 -13.00 -1.29 28.63
CA MET A 1 -11.68 -0.72 28.28
C MET A 1 -11.15 -1.57 27.15
N GLY A 2 -11.12 -1.00 25.95
CA GLY A 2 -10.62 -1.62 24.74
C GLY A 2 -9.13 -1.94 24.82
N LEU A 3 -8.69 -2.83 23.94
CA LEU A 3 -7.36 -3.43 23.93
C LEU A 3 -6.22 -2.39 23.84
N PHE A 4 -6.50 -1.24 23.22
CA PHE A 4 -5.54 -0.18 22.91
C PHE A 4 -5.91 1.20 23.51
N ASP A 5 -6.87 1.27 24.44
CA ASP A 5 -7.38 2.55 24.99
C ASP A 5 -6.29 3.42 25.65
N THR A 6 -5.17 2.82 26.07
CA THR A 6 -4.05 3.54 26.72
C THR A 6 -2.89 3.84 25.78
N VAL A 7 -2.91 3.34 24.54
CA VAL A 7 -1.79 3.49 23.61
C VAL A 7 -1.80 4.90 23.02
N GLY A 8 -0.72 5.63 23.25
CA GLY A 8 -0.46 6.94 22.67
C GLY A 8 0.65 6.92 21.62
N ALA A 9 0.88 8.08 20.99
CA ALA A 9 1.92 8.20 19.96
C ALA A 9 3.34 7.90 20.49
N ALA A 10 3.64 8.22 21.75
CA ALA A 10 4.93 7.93 22.37
C ALA A 10 5.22 6.42 22.50
N ASP A 11 4.17 5.62 22.71
CA ASP A 11 4.28 4.16 22.81
C ASP A 11 4.58 3.54 21.45
N VAL A 12 3.96 4.08 20.39
CA VAL A 12 4.24 3.70 19.00
C VAL A 12 5.69 4.03 18.63
N LEU A 13 6.19 5.21 19.00
CA LEU A 13 7.61 5.57 18.79
C LEU A 13 8.55 4.61 19.53
N SER A 14 8.21 4.23 20.75
CA SER A 14 9.00 3.25 21.54
C SER A 14 9.04 1.87 20.87
N ALA A 15 7.93 1.43 20.25
CA ALA A 15 7.91 0.20 19.46
C ALA A 15 8.75 0.27 18.20
N ILE A 16 8.79 1.44 17.54
CA ILE A 16 9.67 1.68 16.38
C ILE A 16 11.15 1.64 16.79
N GLU A 17 11.51 2.21 17.94
CA GLU A 17 12.87 2.13 18.49
C GLU A 17 13.28 0.68 18.80
N GLU A 18 12.38 -0.11 19.39
CA GLU A 18 12.59 -1.54 19.61
C GLU A 18 12.82 -2.31 18.30
N PHE A 19 11.98 -2.06 17.29
CA PHE A 19 12.19 -2.60 15.95
C PHE A 19 13.57 -2.21 15.39
N GLY A 20 14.00 -0.96 15.60
CA GLY A 20 15.32 -0.47 15.23
C GLY A 20 16.46 -1.24 15.90
N ARG A 21 16.32 -1.56 17.18
CA ARG A 21 17.31 -2.32 17.97
C ARG A 21 17.38 -3.80 17.60
N LEU A 22 16.23 -4.46 17.40
CA LEU A 22 16.14 -5.90 17.14
C LEU A 22 16.37 -6.25 15.66
N GLY A 23 15.93 -5.38 14.75
CA GLY A 23 15.82 -5.69 13.33
C GLY A 23 14.54 -6.48 13.01
N ALA A 24 14.12 -6.45 11.74
CA ALA A 24 12.80 -6.89 11.30
C ALA A 24 12.48 -8.35 11.63
N GLN A 25 13.38 -9.28 11.27
CA GLN A 25 13.13 -10.71 11.43
C GLN A 25 13.05 -11.13 12.90
N GLU A 26 13.94 -10.58 13.74
CA GLU A 26 13.96 -10.86 15.17
C GLU A 26 12.73 -10.26 15.86
N PHE A 27 12.37 -9.02 15.52
CA PHE A 27 11.17 -8.36 16.06
C PHE A 27 9.91 -9.20 15.78
N LEU A 28 9.67 -9.56 14.52
CA LEU A 28 8.51 -10.35 14.13
C LEU A 28 8.48 -11.71 14.83
N THR A 29 9.63 -12.41 14.87
CA THR A 29 9.75 -13.72 15.54
C THR A 29 9.48 -13.62 17.05
N ARG A 30 10.05 -12.61 17.71
CA ARG A 30 9.94 -12.40 19.16
C ARG A 30 8.51 -12.11 19.59
N TYR A 31 7.76 -11.35 18.78
CA TYR A 31 6.40 -10.92 19.12
C TYR A 31 5.30 -11.72 18.42
N GLY A 32 5.66 -12.72 17.62
CA GLY A 32 4.69 -13.64 16.99
C GLY A 32 3.95 -13.05 15.80
N PHE A 33 4.56 -12.10 15.09
CA PHE A 33 4.01 -11.51 13.87
C PHE A 33 4.63 -12.14 12.62
N SER A 34 3.90 -12.11 11.49
CA SER A 34 4.40 -12.54 10.19
C SER A 34 4.93 -11.34 9.39
N SER A 35 5.64 -11.61 8.29
CA SER A 35 6.08 -10.58 7.35
C SER A 35 5.01 -10.24 6.29
N ASP A 36 3.78 -10.74 6.46
CA ASP A 36 2.66 -10.48 5.55
C ASP A 36 1.91 -9.28 6.11
N HIS A 37 1.77 -8.24 5.30
CA HIS A 37 1.41 -6.91 5.79
C HIS A 37 0.35 -6.32 4.89
N ASP A 38 -0.89 -6.20 5.36
CA ASP A 38 -1.96 -5.48 4.65
C ASP A 38 -1.81 -3.96 4.77
N TYR A 39 -1.04 -3.51 5.77
CA TYR A 39 -0.84 -2.11 6.12
C TYR A 39 0.58 -1.80 6.53
N VAL A 40 1.11 -0.70 5.99
CA VAL A 40 2.48 -0.26 6.17
C VAL A 40 2.51 1.10 6.85
N LEU A 41 3.09 1.15 8.04
CA LEU A 41 3.42 2.38 8.75
C LEU A 41 4.72 2.97 8.20
N TRP A 42 4.73 4.27 7.91
CA TRP A 42 5.94 5.01 7.53
C TRP A 42 6.44 5.89 8.68
N HIS A 43 7.73 5.75 9.00
CA HIS A 43 8.38 6.59 10.00
C HIS A 43 9.89 6.72 9.72
N ASP A 44 10.41 7.95 9.74
CA ASP A 44 11.83 8.27 9.49
C ASP A 44 12.45 7.61 8.25
N GLY A 45 11.70 7.64 7.13
CA GLY A 45 12.15 7.08 5.85
C GLY A 45 12.19 5.56 5.79
N ARG A 46 11.61 4.88 6.80
CA ARG A 46 11.49 3.43 6.88
C ARG A 46 10.02 3.03 6.95
N THR A 47 9.76 1.80 6.53
CA THR A 47 8.44 1.16 6.54
C THR A 47 8.40 0.07 7.58
N TYR A 48 7.26 -0.08 8.24
CA TYR A 48 7.02 -1.06 9.28
C TYR A 48 5.64 -1.68 9.08
N ASP A 49 5.45 -2.91 9.54
CA ASP A 49 4.12 -3.50 9.63
C ASP A 49 3.27 -2.74 10.65
N ALA A 50 2.12 -2.24 10.22
CA ALA A 50 1.25 -1.45 11.08
C ALA A 50 0.73 -2.29 12.28
N THR A 51 0.37 -3.54 12.04
CA THR A 51 -0.16 -4.46 13.05
C THR A 51 0.88 -4.77 14.12
N ALA A 52 2.08 -5.18 13.71
CA ALA A 52 3.16 -5.54 14.62
C ALA A 52 3.62 -4.34 15.45
N ILE A 53 3.75 -3.16 14.85
CA ILE A 53 4.13 -1.95 15.60
C ILE A 53 3.06 -1.62 16.65
N LEU A 54 1.77 -1.61 16.29
CA LEU A 54 0.73 -1.29 17.28
C LEU A 54 0.61 -2.36 18.36
N GLY A 55 0.68 -3.64 17.99
CA GLY A 55 0.61 -4.76 18.93
C GLY A 55 1.72 -4.70 19.98
N VAL A 56 2.92 -4.29 19.59
CA VAL A 56 4.06 -4.09 20.50
C VAL A 56 3.95 -2.75 21.25
N ALA A 57 3.41 -1.68 20.64
CA ALA A 57 3.21 -0.39 21.29
C ALA A 57 2.44 -0.50 22.61
N ARG A 58 1.45 -1.41 22.69
CA ARG A 58 0.71 -1.67 23.94
C ARG A 58 1.59 -2.00 25.14
N GLN A 59 2.73 -2.65 24.91
CA GLN A 59 3.65 -2.99 26.01
C GLN A 59 4.23 -1.73 26.68
N PHE A 60 4.46 -0.68 25.89
CA PHE A 60 4.98 0.60 26.38
C PHE A 60 3.91 1.43 27.09
N ALA A 61 2.65 1.23 26.69
CA ALA A 61 1.48 1.78 27.38
C ALA A 61 1.12 1.07 28.70
N GLY A 62 2.01 0.20 29.22
CA GLY A 62 1.83 -0.54 30.48
C GLY A 62 1.05 -1.84 30.36
N GLY A 63 0.70 -2.28 29.15
CA GLY A 63 0.08 -3.58 28.89
C GLY A 63 1.10 -4.68 28.57
N SER A 64 0.61 -5.84 28.15
CA SER A 64 1.44 -6.85 27.46
C SER A 64 1.35 -6.65 25.95
N PRO A 65 2.37 -7.03 25.16
CA PRO A 65 2.25 -7.12 23.71
C PRO A 65 1.03 -7.94 23.32
N VAL A 66 0.36 -7.51 22.26
CA VAL A 66 -0.77 -8.24 21.68
C VAL A 66 -0.29 -9.05 20.49
N THR A 67 -0.81 -10.26 20.30
CA THR A 67 -0.56 -11.08 19.12
C THR A 67 -1.58 -10.79 18.01
N PRO A 68 -1.26 -11.06 16.73
CA PRO A 68 -2.10 -10.67 15.59
C PRO A 68 -3.49 -11.34 15.57
N ASP A 69 -3.72 -12.44 16.29
CA ASP A 69 -5.03 -13.07 16.42
C ASP A 69 -6.04 -12.28 17.28
N GLN A 70 -5.57 -11.29 18.05
CA GLN A 70 -6.40 -10.55 19.00
C GLN A 70 -6.95 -9.23 18.43
N PHE A 71 -6.51 -8.79 17.25
CA PHE A 71 -6.95 -7.56 16.60
C PHE A 71 -6.73 -7.63 15.08
N SER A 72 -7.51 -6.87 14.32
CA SER A 72 -7.37 -6.85 12.86
C SER A 72 -6.29 -5.87 12.39
N ASP A 73 -5.67 -6.17 11.25
CA ASP A 73 -4.68 -5.30 10.61
C ASP A 73 -5.26 -3.92 10.28
N PHE A 74 -6.48 -3.91 9.77
CA PHE A 74 -7.23 -2.68 9.53
C PHE A 74 -7.49 -1.88 10.82
N GLY A 75 -7.85 -2.54 11.93
CA GLY A 75 -8.02 -1.89 13.22
C GLY A 75 -6.72 -1.26 13.71
N ALA A 76 -5.58 -1.90 13.42
CA ALA A 76 -4.26 -1.37 13.74
C ALA A 76 -3.93 -0.12 12.94
N ALA A 77 -4.11 -0.19 11.62
CA ALA A 77 -3.90 0.93 10.71
C ALA A 77 -4.75 2.15 11.10
N LYS A 78 -6.04 1.92 11.43
CA LYS A 78 -6.95 2.98 11.88
C LYS A 78 -6.42 3.70 13.12
N LEU A 79 -6.07 2.97 14.17
CA LEU A 79 -5.55 3.56 15.41
C LEU A 79 -4.25 4.32 15.18
N LEU A 80 -3.34 3.78 14.37
CA LEU A 80 -2.09 4.47 14.03
C LEU A 80 -2.34 5.77 13.26
N MET A 81 -3.30 5.78 12.33
CA MET A 81 -3.72 7.01 11.64
C MET A 81 -4.36 8.03 12.60
N GLU A 82 -5.20 7.59 13.53
CA GLU A 82 -5.79 8.45 14.57
C GLU A 82 -4.73 9.04 15.52
N LEU A 83 -3.64 8.30 15.76
CA LEU A 83 -2.47 8.75 16.52
C LEU A 83 -1.52 9.66 15.69
N GLY A 84 -1.86 9.98 14.45
CA GLY A 84 -1.11 10.90 13.59
C GLY A 84 0.03 10.26 12.78
N PHE A 85 0.08 8.94 12.70
CA PHE A 85 1.05 8.24 11.85
C PHE A 85 0.53 8.07 10.43
N TYR A 86 1.48 8.05 9.48
CA TYR A 86 1.17 7.81 8.08
C TYR A 86 1.17 6.30 7.81
N VAL A 87 0.01 5.74 7.45
CA VAL A 87 -0.17 4.32 7.15
C VAL A 87 -0.76 4.17 5.74
N THR A 88 -0.18 3.27 4.95
CA THR A 88 -0.60 2.93 3.58
C THR A 88 -1.08 1.49 3.53
N SER A 89 -2.00 1.13 2.61
CA SER A 89 -2.39 -0.27 2.43
C SER A 89 -1.53 -0.93 1.35
N THR A 90 -1.33 -2.24 1.42
CA THR A 90 -0.68 -3.03 0.38
C THR A 90 -1.67 -3.67 -0.61
N ASP A 91 -2.97 -3.67 -0.27
CA ASP A 91 -4.09 -4.01 -1.16
C ASP A 91 -5.12 -2.87 -1.18
N PRO A 92 -5.05 -1.97 -2.17
CA PRO A 92 -5.84 -0.74 -2.20
C PRO A 92 -7.36 -0.95 -2.33
N TYR A 93 -7.85 -2.16 -2.60
CA TYR A 93 -9.28 -2.43 -2.86
C TYR A 93 -9.92 -3.52 -1.98
N GLY A 94 -9.15 -4.34 -1.25
CA GLY A 94 -9.65 -5.51 -0.53
C GLY A 94 -9.63 -5.48 1.01
N GLY A 95 -8.79 -4.64 1.63
CA GLY A 95 -8.39 -4.81 3.04
C GLY A 95 -9.21 -4.08 4.11
N PHE A 96 -10.04 -3.11 3.75
CA PHE A 96 -10.75 -2.27 4.72
C PHE A 96 -12.11 -2.89 5.05
N GLY A 97 -12.35 -3.27 6.32
CA GLY A 97 -13.66 -3.72 6.79
C GLY A 97 -14.76 -2.66 6.63
N SER A 98 -15.19 -2.04 7.72
CA SER A 98 -16.10 -0.88 7.67
C SER A 98 -15.33 0.43 7.52
N PRO A 99 -15.82 1.41 6.74
CA PRO A 99 -15.16 2.71 6.60
C PRO A 99 -15.21 3.52 7.90
N ALA A 100 -14.49 4.64 7.98
CA ALA A 100 -14.51 5.51 9.16
C ALA A 100 -15.92 6.01 9.52
N SER A 101 -16.79 6.18 8.51
CA SER A 101 -18.20 6.53 8.65
C SER A 101 -19.11 5.39 9.16
N GLY A 102 -18.57 4.17 9.31
CA GLY A 102 -19.28 2.98 9.79
C GLY A 102 -19.90 2.10 8.71
N ALA A 103 -20.31 2.66 7.56
CA ALA A 103 -20.90 1.90 6.44
C ALA A 103 -20.49 2.47 5.08
N TRP A 104 -20.24 1.56 4.14
CA TRP A 104 -19.95 1.89 2.75
C TRP A 104 -21.20 2.37 2.02
N ARG A 105 -21.03 3.37 1.15
CA ARG A 105 -22.04 3.87 0.21
C ARG A 105 -21.40 3.96 -1.18
N GLU A 106 -22.16 3.62 -2.22
CA GLU A 106 -21.69 3.81 -3.60
C GLU A 106 -21.77 5.29 -3.98
N ALA A 107 -20.80 5.78 -4.76
CA ALA A 107 -20.81 7.16 -5.25
C ALA A 107 -22.11 7.50 -5.98
N ALA A 108 -22.65 6.56 -6.75
CA ALA A 108 -23.94 6.68 -7.44
C ALA A 108 -25.13 6.93 -6.50
N ASP A 109 -25.10 6.39 -5.27
CA ASP A 109 -26.15 6.60 -4.27
C ASP A 109 -26.03 7.95 -3.57
N VAL A 110 -24.81 8.48 -3.47
CA VAL A 110 -24.50 9.77 -2.85
C VAL A 110 -24.68 10.92 -3.84
N GLY A 111 -24.51 10.63 -5.14
CA GLY A 111 -24.47 11.59 -6.23
C GLY A 111 -23.05 12.09 -6.50
N ASP A 112 -22.67 12.14 -7.78
CA ASP A 112 -21.30 12.39 -8.25
C ASP A 112 -20.67 13.65 -7.65
N GLU A 113 -21.39 14.77 -7.64
CA GLU A 113 -20.89 16.04 -7.10
C GLU A 113 -20.65 15.98 -5.58
N ALA A 114 -21.59 15.42 -4.83
CA ALA A 114 -21.48 15.29 -3.38
C ALA A 114 -20.37 14.31 -2.98
N ALA A 115 -20.21 13.22 -3.74
CA ALA A 115 -19.11 12.28 -3.58
C ALA A 115 -17.76 12.96 -3.84
N ALA A 116 -17.65 13.67 -4.97
CA ALA A 116 -16.42 14.36 -5.36
C ALA A 116 -16.02 15.48 -4.38
N ASP A 117 -16.98 16.24 -3.84
CA ASP A 117 -16.70 17.25 -2.80
C ASP A 117 -16.24 16.62 -1.48
N ALA A 118 -16.87 15.52 -1.06
CA ALA A 118 -16.45 14.77 0.12
C ALA A 118 -15.04 14.20 -0.05
N TRP A 119 -14.76 13.61 -1.22
CA TRP A 119 -13.44 13.09 -1.54
C TRP A 119 -12.39 14.19 -1.62
N ALA A 120 -12.66 15.32 -2.26
CA ALA A 120 -11.72 16.45 -2.34
C ALA A 120 -11.37 17.01 -0.96
N THR A 121 -12.35 17.08 -0.06
CA THR A 121 -12.14 17.50 1.33
C THR A 121 -11.20 16.53 2.06
N ALA A 122 -11.51 15.23 2.03
CA ALA A 122 -10.69 14.22 2.67
C ALA A 122 -9.29 14.07 2.03
N ALA A 123 -9.18 14.22 0.71
CA ALA A 123 -7.93 14.17 -0.04
C ALA A 123 -7.00 15.32 0.36
N ARG A 124 -7.56 16.52 0.54
CA ARG A 124 -6.78 17.64 1.05
C ARG A 124 -6.17 17.33 2.42
N ASP A 125 -6.90 16.70 3.32
CA ASP A 125 -6.38 16.31 4.64
C ASP A 125 -5.24 15.29 4.53
N VAL A 126 -5.38 14.28 3.66
CA VAL A 126 -4.29 13.31 3.37
C VAL A 126 -3.04 14.03 2.85
N LEU A 127 -3.22 14.93 1.87
CA LEU A 127 -2.10 15.63 1.25
C LEU A 127 -1.47 16.65 2.20
N LEU A 128 -2.24 17.28 3.10
CA LEU A 128 -1.71 18.13 4.17
C LEU A 128 -0.84 17.32 5.15
N GLN A 129 -1.25 16.10 5.52
CA GLN A 129 -0.43 15.22 6.35
C GLN A 129 0.92 14.92 5.67
N ALA A 130 0.92 14.68 4.36
CA ALA A 130 2.17 14.53 3.59
C ALA A 130 2.98 15.83 3.53
N ALA A 131 2.32 16.99 3.38
CA ALA A 131 2.99 18.29 3.34
C ALA A 131 3.72 18.64 4.64
N HIS A 132 3.29 18.10 5.79
CA HIS A 132 3.95 18.30 7.08
C HIS A 132 5.22 17.44 7.28
N ARG A 133 5.65 16.65 6.30
CA ARG A 133 6.89 15.85 6.37
C ARG A 133 7.74 16.02 5.12
N TYR A 134 8.98 16.50 5.29
CA TYR A 134 9.85 16.77 4.16
C TYR A 134 10.11 15.49 3.36
N ARG A 135 9.94 15.56 2.04
CA ARG A 135 10.04 14.45 1.07
C ARG A 135 8.94 13.39 1.13
N ALA A 136 7.90 13.56 1.95
CA ALA A 136 6.77 12.64 1.93
C ALA A 136 5.89 12.87 0.68
N VAL A 137 5.45 11.78 0.06
CA VAL A 137 4.53 11.76 -1.07
C VAL A 137 3.51 10.65 -0.85
N VAL A 138 2.37 10.76 -1.52
CA VAL A 138 1.25 9.81 -1.48
C VAL A 138 1.07 9.24 -2.87
N THR A 139 0.89 7.93 -3.02
CA THR A 139 0.57 7.37 -4.34
C THR A 139 -0.90 7.60 -4.70
N GLU A 140 -1.26 7.55 -5.98
CA GLU A 140 -2.66 7.62 -6.41
C GLU A 140 -3.52 6.54 -5.74
N GLU A 141 -2.97 5.32 -5.60
CA GLU A 141 -3.61 4.19 -4.93
C GLU A 141 -3.81 4.49 -3.44
N ASP A 142 -2.77 4.92 -2.72
CA ASP A 142 -2.86 5.27 -1.30
C ASP A 142 -3.86 6.41 -1.05
N LEU A 143 -3.88 7.40 -1.94
CA LEU A 143 -4.79 8.53 -1.84
C LEU A 143 -6.25 8.07 -2.01
N ALA A 144 -6.55 7.28 -3.05
CA ALA A 144 -7.87 6.72 -3.29
C ALA A 144 -8.34 5.91 -2.07
N THR A 145 -7.49 5.01 -1.61
CA THR A 145 -7.75 4.17 -0.45
C THR A 145 -8.06 4.98 0.81
N GLN A 146 -7.19 5.94 1.19
CA GLN A 146 -7.39 6.72 2.41
C GLN A 146 -8.63 7.61 2.32
N VAL A 147 -8.93 8.17 1.15
CA VAL A 147 -10.06 9.07 0.94
C VAL A 147 -11.39 8.31 0.94
N MET A 148 -11.47 7.19 0.21
CA MET A 148 -12.65 6.32 0.25
C MET A 148 -12.90 5.81 1.67
N TYR A 149 -11.84 5.42 2.38
CA TYR A 149 -11.94 4.98 3.76
C TYR A 149 -12.49 6.07 4.71
N ARG A 150 -11.97 7.30 4.62
CA ARG A 150 -12.37 8.42 5.49
C ARG A 150 -13.81 8.88 5.21
N THR A 151 -14.22 8.85 3.94
CA THR A 151 -15.56 9.30 3.53
C THR A 151 -16.63 8.20 3.61
N GLY A 152 -16.20 6.93 3.54
CA GLY A 152 -17.06 5.77 3.34
C GLY A 152 -17.84 5.80 2.03
N VAL A 153 -17.38 6.57 1.04
CA VAL A 153 -17.95 6.61 -0.31
C VAL A 153 -16.94 5.95 -1.24
N ARG A 154 -17.38 4.91 -1.95
CA ARG A 154 -16.55 4.13 -2.87
C ARG A 154 -17.07 4.21 -4.30
N ASP A 155 -16.19 3.88 -5.23
CA ASP A 155 -16.45 3.85 -6.66
C ASP A 155 -15.55 2.76 -7.28
N ASP A 156 -15.97 2.20 -8.41
CA ASP A 156 -15.23 1.17 -9.15
C ASP A 156 -14.38 1.74 -10.30
N VAL A 157 -14.37 3.07 -10.45
CA VAL A 157 -13.49 3.79 -11.38
C VAL A 157 -12.00 3.56 -11.03
N PRO A 158 -11.11 3.37 -12.03
CA PRO A 158 -9.67 3.22 -11.79
C PRO A 158 -9.08 4.38 -10.98
N ALA A 159 -8.18 4.09 -10.04
CA ALA A 159 -7.60 5.09 -9.13
C ALA A 159 -6.98 6.31 -9.83
N ALA A 160 -6.40 6.16 -11.02
CA ALA A 160 -5.82 7.28 -11.76
C ALA A 160 -6.90 8.26 -12.26
N ASP A 161 -8.00 7.74 -12.82
CA ASP A 161 -9.12 8.56 -13.30
C ASP A 161 -9.84 9.23 -12.13
N TRP A 162 -10.05 8.47 -11.04
CA TRP A 162 -10.59 8.98 -9.78
C TRP A 162 -9.70 10.08 -9.19
N ALA A 163 -8.38 9.84 -9.10
CA ALA A 163 -7.43 10.79 -8.54
C ALA A 163 -7.36 12.06 -9.39
N ALA A 164 -7.46 11.96 -10.72
CA ALA A 164 -7.45 13.13 -11.58
C ALA A 164 -8.57 14.13 -11.24
N GLU A 165 -9.80 13.66 -11.05
CA GLU A 165 -10.92 14.54 -10.66
C GLU A 165 -10.72 15.14 -9.27
N VAL A 166 -10.35 14.31 -8.29
CA VAL A 166 -10.13 14.77 -6.91
C VAL A 166 -8.99 15.79 -6.83
N LEU A 167 -7.87 15.54 -7.52
CA LEU A 167 -6.72 16.44 -7.55
C LEU A 167 -7.02 17.78 -8.23
N ARG A 168 -7.89 17.80 -9.26
CA ARG A 168 -8.38 19.06 -9.85
C ARG A 168 -9.08 19.93 -8.82
N ARG A 169 -10.01 19.36 -8.04
CA ARG A 169 -10.73 20.09 -6.97
C ARG A 169 -9.78 20.56 -5.87
N VAL A 170 -8.86 19.70 -5.41
CA VAL A 170 -7.86 20.07 -4.41
C VAL A 170 -6.97 21.22 -4.90
N ALA A 171 -6.52 21.19 -6.15
CA ALA A 171 -5.71 22.27 -6.72
C ALA A 171 -6.50 23.59 -6.80
N ALA A 172 -7.78 23.55 -7.19
CA ALA A 172 -8.65 24.72 -7.19
C ALA A 172 -8.81 25.32 -5.78
N HIS A 173 -8.99 24.48 -4.75
CA HIS A 173 -9.03 24.91 -3.35
C HIS A 173 -7.70 25.52 -2.87
N CYS A 174 -6.55 24.99 -3.30
CA CYS A 174 -5.26 25.60 -2.96
C CYS A 174 -5.10 26.97 -3.64
N SER A 175 -5.44 27.06 -4.93
CA SER A 175 -5.35 28.29 -5.71
C SER A 175 -6.21 29.42 -5.12
N SER A 176 -7.47 29.13 -4.75
CA SER A 176 -8.36 30.12 -4.13
C SER A 176 -7.88 30.62 -2.77
N ARG A 177 -7.01 29.86 -2.09
CA ARG A 177 -6.40 30.22 -0.79
C ARG A 177 -5.01 30.85 -0.93
N GLY A 178 -4.47 30.96 -2.15
CA GLY A 178 -3.10 31.42 -2.37
C GLY A 178 -2.03 30.46 -1.82
N GLU A 179 -2.36 29.17 -1.72
CA GLU A 179 -1.49 28.12 -1.21
C GLU A 179 -0.76 27.39 -2.36
N PRO A 180 0.44 26.82 -2.12
CA PRO A 180 1.07 25.93 -3.10
C PRO A 180 0.20 24.70 -3.36
N SER A 181 0.32 24.12 -4.57
CA SER A 181 -0.56 23.02 -4.98
C SER A 181 -0.25 21.72 -4.24
N LEU A 182 -1.08 21.36 -3.27
CA LEU A 182 -1.02 20.08 -2.56
C LEU A 182 -1.14 18.87 -3.49
N ALA A 183 -1.80 19.03 -4.65
CA ALA A 183 -1.90 17.98 -5.66
C ALA A 183 -0.52 17.48 -6.16
N SER A 184 0.53 18.30 -6.02
CA SER A 184 1.91 17.91 -6.38
C SER A 184 2.50 16.80 -5.51
N LEU A 185 1.90 16.55 -4.32
CA LEU A 185 2.31 15.51 -3.37
C LEU A 185 1.74 14.13 -3.74
N CYS A 186 0.73 14.09 -4.61
CA CYS A 186 0.24 12.84 -5.19
C CYS A 186 1.11 12.44 -6.38
N VAL A 187 1.58 11.19 -6.40
CA VAL A 187 2.45 10.65 -7.44
C VAL A 187 1.93 9.33 -7.96
N THR A 188 2.29 8.99 -9.19
CA THR A 188 2.07 7.63 -9.72
C THR A 188 2.89 6.61 -8.93
N ALA A 189 2.59 5.31 -9.08
CA ALA A 189 3.41 4.23 -8.51
C ALA A 189 4.89 4.28 -8.94
N ALA A 190 5.19 4.91 -10.09
CA ALA A 190 6.56 5.15 -10.55
C ALA A 190 7.25 6.34 -9.87
N GLY A 191 6.53 7.06 -9.00
CA GLY A 191 6.96 8.29 -8.34
C GLY A 191 6.84 9.53 -9.23
N ARG A 192 6.23 9.45 -10.42
CA ARG A 192 6.13 10.58 -11.35
C ARG A 192 4.91 11.44 -11.05
N ALA A 193 4.91 12.69 -11.49
CA ALA A 193 3.70 13.51 -11.53
C ALA A 193 2.63 12.81 -12.39
N ALA A 194 1.44 12.61 -11.82
CA ALA A 194 0.33 12.00 -12.54
C ALA A 194 -0.23 12.93 -13.63
N GLU A 195 -0.89 12.36 -14.63
CA GLU A 195 -1.57 13.13 -15.69
C GLU A 195 -2.62 14.08 -15.08
N GLY A 196 -3.35 13.59 -14.07
CA GLY A 196 -4.31 14.38 -13.30
C GLY A 196 -3.70 15.61 -12.59
N TYR A 197 -2.43 15.54 -12.18
CA TYR A 197 -1.74 16.72 -11.64
C TYR A 197 -1.53 17.80 -12.71
N ALA A 198 -1.08 17.41 -13.91
CA ALA A 198 -0.83 18.36 -14.98
C ALA A 198 -2.14 18.98 -15.52
N ASP A 199 -3.25 18.23 -15.51
CA ASP A 199 -4.58 18.74 -15.79
C ASP A 199 -5.04 19.74 -14.71
N ALA A 200 -4.81 19.43 -13.43
CA ALA A 200 -5.12 20.32 -12.33
C ALA A 200 -4.34 21.64 -12.38
N VAL A 201 -3.06 21.60 -12.79
CA VAL A 201 -2.28 22.81 -13.04
C VAL A 201 -2.83 23.58 -14.24
N THR A 202 -3.21 22.90 -15.32
CA THR A 202 -3.82 23.56 -16.49
C THR A 202 -5.10 24.30 -16.11
N ALA A 203 -5.96 23.68 -15.29
CA ALA A 203 -7.21 24.27 -14.84
C ALA A 203 -7.01 25.50 -13.94
N THR A 204 -5.92 25.55 -13.16
CA THR A 204 -5.69 26.62 -12.17
C THR A 204 -4.75 27.72 -12.65
N ALA A 205 -3.75 27.39 -13.47
CA ALA A 205 -2.75 28.31 -13.99
C ALA A 205 -2.96 28.68 -15.47
N GLY A 206 -3.93 28.05 -16.15
CA GLY A 206 -4.31 28.33 -17.54
C GLY A 206 -3.40 27.71 -18.61
N ALA A 207 -2.33 27.02 -18.21
CA ALA A 207 -1.42 26.34 -19.13
C ALA A 207 -0.84 25.06 -18.51
N ARG A 208 -0.65 24.04 -19.35
CA ARG A 208 0.01 22.80 -18.96
C ARG A 208 1.52 23.04 -18.74
N PRO A 209 2.12 22.51 -17.67
CA PRO A 209 3.57 22.54 -17.51
C PRO A 209 4.30 21.87 -18.69
N ALA A 210 5.40 22.47 -19.13
CA ALA A 210 6.28 21.84 -20.13
C ALA A 210 6.94 20.54 -19.59
N ASP A 211 7.29 20.53 -18.30
CA ASP A 211 7.74 19.34 -17.58
C ASP A 211 6.94 19.23 -16.26
N SER A 212 5.99 18.31 -16.25
CA SER A 212 5.10 18.07 -15.09
C SER A 212 5.85 17.59 -13.86
N ASP A 213 6.93 16.81 -14.01
CA ASP A 213 7.70 16.29 -12.87
C ASP A 213 8.55 17.39 -12.22
N GLU A 214 9.13 18.27 -13.02
CA GLU A 214 9.87 19.42 -12.52
C GLU A 214 8.95 20.39 -11.81
N HIS A 215 7.82 20.72 -12.44
CA HIS A 215 6.81 21.59 -11.85
C HIS A 215 6.27 20.99 -10.54
N ALA A 216 5.98 19.68 -10.51
CA ALA A 216 5.57 18.99 -9.28
C ALA A 216 6.67 19.03 -8.21
N ALA A 217 7.94 18.82 -8.55
CA ALA A 217 9.04 18.90 -7.59
C ALA A 217 9.17 20.28 -6.94
N GLN A 218 8.97 21.35 -7.72
CA GLN A 218 8.98 22.73 -7.22
C GLN A 218 7.78 22.99 -6.31
N GLN A 219 6.57 22.59 -6.72
CA GLN A 219 5.36 22.74 -5.92
C GLN A 219 5.39 21.93 -4.63
N ARG A 220 5.95 20.72 -4.64
CA ARG A 220 6.17 19.94 -3.40
C ARG A 220 7.08 20.64 -2.42
N LEU A 221 8.20 21.19 -2.90
CA LEU A 221 9.09 21.98 -2.05
C LEU A 221 8.39 23.21 -1.49
N ALA A 222 7.57 23.89 -2.29
CA ALA A 222 6.76 25.00 -1.85
C ALA A 222 5.76 24.56 -0.77
N CYS A 223 5.11 23.41 -0.91
CA CYS A 223 4.24 22.83 0.12
C CYS A 223 5.01 22.59 1.43
N TYR A 224 6.17 21.92 1.38
CA TYR A 224 6.95 21.64 2.58
C TYR A 224 7.39 22.92 3.31
N ARG A 225 7.75 23.98 2.56
CA ARG A 225 8.11 25.28 3.13
C ARG A 225 6.90 25.99 3.73
N HIS A 226 5.79 26.03 2.98
CA HIS A 226 4.57 26.74 3.37
C HIS A 226 3.90 26.11 4.60
N PHE A 227 3.86 24.78 4.67
CA PHE A 227 3.24 24.04 5.77
C PHE A 227 4.24 23.60 6.85
N HIS A 228 5.45 24.18 6.86
CA HIS A 228 6.48 23.97 7.89
C HIS A 228 6.79 22.48 8.15
N ALA A 229 7.16 21.76 7.09
CA ALA A 229 7.41 20.34 7.17
C ALA A 229 8.49 19.97 8.20
N THR A 230 8.21 18.92 8.98
CA THR A 230 9.20 18.31 9.86
C THR A 230 10.31 17.69 9.01
N GLY A 231 11.57 17.85 9.44
CA GLY A 231 12.74 17.37 8.71
C GLY A 231 13.16 18.24 7.52
N LEU A 232 12.56 19.43 7.35
CA LEU A 232 13.02 20.40 6.36
C LEU A 232 14.40 20.94 6.77
N PRO A 233 15.41 20.91 5.90
CA PRO A 233 16.74 21.43 6.23
C PRO A 233 16.71 22.96 6.43
N ALA A 234 17.70 23.49 7.15
CA ALA A 234 17.79 24.92 7.47
C ALA A 234 17.91 25.83 6.24
N ASP A 235 18.41 25.32 5.11
CA ASP A 235 18.46 26.04 3.82
C ASP A 235 17.10 26.03 3.07
N GLY A 236 16.07 25.44 3.68
CA GLY A 236 14.73 25.30 3.12
C GLY A 236 14.60 24.15 2.12
N GLY A 237 15.62 23.30 1.96
CA GLY A 237 15.61 22.11 1.11
C GLY A 237 15.62 22.40 -0.40
N THR A 238 15.69 21.34 -1.20
CA THR A 238 15.77 21.40 -2.67
C THR A 238 14.63 20.63 -3.34
N ALA A 239 14.21 21.13 -4.51
CA ALA A 239 13.20 20.49 -5.34
C ALA A 239 13.81 19.25 -5.97
N THR A 240 13.26 18.08 -5.65
CA THR A 240 13.78 16.80 -6.15
C THR A 240 12.71 16.11 -6.97
N ARG A 241 13.07 15.72 -8.20
CA ARG A 241 12.25 14.79 -8.99
C ARG A 241 12.17 13.48 -8.22
N THR A 242 10.97 13.06 -7.92
CA THR A 242 10.71 11.76 -7.32
C THR A 242 11.01 10.70 -8.38
N SER A 243 12.20 10.12 -8.34
CA SER A 243 12.43 8.82 -8.96
C SER A 243 11.78 7.78 -8.06
N ARG A 244 11.16 6.73 -8.64
CA ARG A 244 10.63 5.54 -7.94
C ARG A 244 11.25 5.46 -6.55
N ALA A 245 10.46 5.73 -5.51
CA ALA A 245 10.94 5.62 -4.16
C ALA A 245 11.63 4.25 -4.07
N ALA A 246 12.95 4.26 -3.93
CA ALA A 246 13.64 3.14 -3.35
C ALA A 246 13.24 3.17 -1.88
N GLY A 247 11.98 2.85 -1.58
CA GLY A 247 11.72 2.11 -0.37
C GLY A 247 12.71 0.96 -0.39
N PRO A 248 13.40 0.66 0.73
CA PRO A 248 14.31 -0.47 0.76
C PRO A 248 13.53 -1.65 0.18
N LYS A 249 13.98 -2.21 -0.95
CA LYS A 249 13.44 -3.47 -1.44
C LYS A 249 13.52 -4.37 -0.22
N ALA A 250 12.37 -4.84 0.27
CA ALA A 250 12.36 -5.95 1.20
C ALA A 250 13.35 -6.96 0.63
N PRO A 251 14.37 -7.40 1.39
CA PRO A 251 15.30 -8.39 0.90
C PRO A 251 14.44 -9.51 0.33
N ARG A 252 14.61 -9.79 -0.98
CA ARG A 252 13.87 -10.89 -1.61
C ARG A 252 14.11 -12.08 -0.71
N ALA A 253 13.04 -12.59 -0.10
CA ALA A 253 13.11 -13.84 0.65
C ALA A 253 13.87 -14.84 -0.24
N PRO A 254 14.88 -15.54 0.28
CA PRO A 254 15.55 -16.57 -0.51
C PRO A 254 14.44 -17.45 -1.08
N ARG A 255 14.44 -17.58 -2.41
CA ARG A 255 13.39 -18.27 -3.16
C ARG A 255 13.16 -19.61 -2.46
N ALA A 256 12.01 -19.77 -1.81
CA ALA A 256 11.68 -21.01 -1.15
C ALA A 256 11.90 -22.15 -2.15
N PRO A 257 12.61 -23.24 -1.77
CA PRO A 257 12.74 -24.38 -2.66
C PRO A 257 11.32 -24.78 -3.06
N LYS A 258 11.13 -24.89 -4.37
CA LYS A 258 9.83 -25.16 -4.99
C LYS A 258 9.22 -26.37 -4.27
N ALA A 259 8.11 -26.16 -3.55
CA ALA A 259 7.37 -27.27 -2.97
C ALA A 259 7.05 -28.26 -4.11
N PRO A 260 7.18 -29.58 -3.88
CA PRO A 260 6.75 -30.56 -4.87
C PRO A 260 5.30 -30.25 -5.24
N ALA A 261 5.03 -30.18 -6.54
CA ALA A 261 3.69 -29.92 -7.03
C ALA A 261 2.72 -30.94 -6.40
N THR A 262 1.66 -30.45 -5.75
CA THR A 262 0.51 -31.30 -5.43
C THR A 262 -0.05 -31.80 -6.75
N PRO A 263 -0.17 -33.12 -6.95
CA PRO A 263 -0.72 -33.63 -8.19
C PRO A 263 -2.17 -33.17 -8.30
N ARG A 264 -2.44 -32.40 -9.35
CA ARG A 264 -3.79 -32.11 -9.86
C ARG A 264 -4.56 -33.42 -9.93
N ALA A 265 -5.79 -33.45 -9.40
CA ALA A 265 -6.69 -34.58 -9.56
C ALA A 265 -6.75 -34.95 -11.06
N ALA A 266 -6.14 -36.08 -11.38
CA ALA A 266 -6.07 -36.58 -12.74
C ALA A 266 -7.48 -37.04 -13.15
N ARG A 267 -7.92 -36.60 -14.33
CA ARG A 267 -8.86 -37.40 -15.13
C ARG A 267 -8.34 -38.84 -15.14
N ALA A 268 -9.22 -39.81 -14.90
CA ALA A 268 -8.88 -41.23 -14.97
C ALA A 268 -8.16 -41.52 -16.30
N ALA A 269 -6.85 -41.73 -16.21
CA ALA A 269 -6.05 -42.26 -17.30
C ALA A 269 -6.38 -43.75 -17.43
N ALA A 270 -6.70 -44.19 -18.64
CA ALA A 270 -6.88 -45.60 -18.97
C ALA A 270 -5.65 -46.40 -18.46
N ALA A 271 -5.90 -47.48 -17.73
CA ALA A 271 -4.85 -48.38 -17.27
C ALA A 271 -4.02 -48.87 -18.46
N ALA A 272 -2.70 -48.75 -18.37
CA ALA A 272 -1.77 -49.29 -19.34
C ALA A 272 -1.93 -50.82 -19.41
N ARG A 273 -2.12 -51.37 -20.61
CA ARG A 273 -2.12 -52.83 -20.82
C ARG A 273 -0.69 -53.37 -20.57
N PRO A 274 -0.52 -54.50 -19.86
CA PRO A 274 0.79 -55.12 -19.71
C PRO A 274 1.32 -55.59 -21.06
N THR A 275 2.56 -55.23 -21.37
CA THR A 275 3.29 -55.71 -22.56
C THR A 275 3.59 -57.19 -22.41
N LEU A 276 3.09 -58.00 -23.36
CA LEU A 276 3.43 -59.42 -23.42
C LEU A 276 4.89 -59.57 -23.87
N THR A 277 5.64 -60.46 -23.23
CA THR A 277 7.04 -60.77 -23.54
C THR A 277 7.16 -62.18 -24.10
N CYS A 278 8.06 -62.38 -25.06
CA CYS A 278 8.32 -63.69 -25.65
C CYS A 278 8.92 -64.64 -24.60
N PRO A 279 8.40 -65.85 -24.37
CA PRO A 279 8.93 -66.75 -23.35
C PRO A 279 10.29 -67.37 -23.72
N THR A 280 10.75 -67.25 -24.96
CA THR A 280 12.00 -67.85 -25.45
C THR A 280 13.18 -66.89 -25.36
N CYS A 281 13.02 -65.65 -25.83
CA CYS A 281 14.10 -64.64 -25.82
C CYS A 281 13.82 -63.43 -24.91
N PHE A 282 12.66 -63.42 -24.23
CA PHE A 282 12.25 -62.41 -23.24
C PHE A 282 12.16 -60.97 -23.74
N MET A 283 12.23 -60.72 -25.05
CA MET A 283 11.91 -59.42 -25.63
C MET A 283 10.41 -59.14 -25.64
N ALA A 284 10.05 -57.86 -25.52
CA ALA A 284 8.65 -57.41 -25.59
C ALA A 284 8.07 -57.69 -26.97
N LEU A 285 6.90 -58.33 -27.01
CA LEU A 285 6.22 -58.67 -28.24
C LEU A 285 5.52 -57.43 -28.83
N PRO A 286 5.54 -57.27 -30.16
CA PRO A 286 4.65 -56.34 -30.84
C PRO A 286 3.19 -56.77 -30.67
N ALA A 287 2.26 -55.88 -31.02
CA ALA A 287 0.82 -56.10 -30.83
C ALA A 287 0.26 -57.33 -31.59
N THR A 288 1.01 -57.89 -32.55
CA THR A 288 0.67 -59.11 -33.30
C THR A 288 0.85 -60.39 -32.47
N GLY A 289 1.62 -60.36 -31.38
CA GLY A 289 1.86 -61.51 -30.49
C GLY A 289 2.90 -62.52 -30.98
N ILE A 290 3.54 -62.29 -32.13
CA ILE A 290 4.60 -63.15 -32.68
C ILE A 290 5.94 -62.44 -32.53
N CYS A 291 7.00 -63.18 -32.14
CA CYS A 291 8.33 -62.60 -31.96
C CYS A 291 9.12 -62.65 -33.26
N ASP A 292 9.42 -61.48 -33.83
CA ASP A 292 10.17 -61.37 -35.09
C ASP A 292 11.60 -61.95 -35.04
N ASN A 293 12.12 -62.22 -33.83
CA ASN A 293 13.47 -62.78 -33.62
C ASN A 293 13.48 -64.29 -33.31
N CYS A 294 12.33 -64.90 -32.99
CA CYS A 294 12.21 -66.34 -32.70
C CYS A 294 11.21 -67.07 -33.62
N SER A 295 10.60 -66.34 -34.56
CA SER A 295 9.78 -66.86 -35.66
C SER A 295 10.62 -67.37 -36.81
#